data_AF-A0A7Y2ZJW9-F1
#
_entry.id   AF-A0A7Y2ZJW9-F1
#
_cell.length_a   1.000
_cell.length_b   1.000
_cell.length_c   1.000
_cell.angle_alpha   90.00
_cell.angle_beta   90.00
_cell.angle_gamma   90.00
#
_symmetry.space_group_name_H-M   'P 1'
#
loop_
_entity.id
_entity.type
_entity.pdbx_description
1 polymer ?
#
loop_
_entity_poly.entity_id
_entity_poly.type
_entity_poly.pdbx_seq_one_letter_code
_entity_poly.pdbx_strand_id
1 'polypeptide(L)'
;MAAATDPVAPERTYSVYVGAESADLMHRVVLGPDGLAVERTIPVGEMAVENEGPHGFATSPDGRYIYMTTGHGVPDGKLWKFEAGADTLVGEPILLGWFPATMD
;
A
#
# COMPACT_ATOMS: atom_id res chain seq x y z
N MET A 1 -25.40 31.56 -1.25
CA MET A 1 -24.60 30.33 -1.43
C MET A 1 -25.23 29.25 -0.58
N ALA A 2 -25.55 28.08 -1.13
CA ALA A 2 -26.05 26.96 -0.32
C ALA A 2 -24.89 26.43 0.53
N ALA A 3 -25.13 26.19 1.83
CA ALA A 3 -24.16 25.55 2.69
C ALA A 3 -23.91 24.12 2.18
N ALA A 4 -22.65 23.73 2.03
CA ALA A 4 -22.30 22.35 1.77
C ALA A 4 -22.76 21.52 2.98
N THR A 5 -23.51 20.45 2.73
CA THR A 5 -23.84 19.47 3.77
C THR A 5 -22.58 18.71 4.14
N ASP A 6 -22.35 18.51 5.44
CA ASP A 6 -21.24 17.69 5.90
C ASP A 6 -21.34 16.28 5.29
N PRO A 7 -20.22 15.70 4.81
CA PRO A 7 -20.23 14.37 4.25
C PRO A 7 -20.69 13.36 5.30
N VAL A 8 -21.60 12.47 4.89
CA VAL A 8 -22.10 11.39 5.76
C VAL A 8 -20.94 10.43 6.05
N ALA A 9 -20.66 10.20 7.33
CA ALA A 9 -19.64 9.26 7.75
C ALA A 9 -19.99 7.83 7.33
N PRO A 10 -19.00 6.99 6.95
CA PRO A 10 -19.27 5.62 6.56
C PRO A 10 -19.73 4.78 7.76
N GLU A 11 -20.74 3.94 7.56
CA GLU A 11 -21.25 3.03 8.61
C GLU A 11 -20.33 1.82 8.85
N ARG A 12 -19.46 1.51 7.88
CA ARG A 12 -18.51 0.40 7.92
C ARG A 12 -17.10 0.93 8.12
N THR A 13 -16.27 0.13 8.78
CA THR A 13 -14.84 0.37 8.87
C THR A 13 -14.13 -0.34 7.71
N TYR A 14 -13.33 0.41 6.98
CA TYR A 14 -12.51 -0.06 5.86
C TYR A 14 -11.05 0.08 6.22
N SER A 15 -10.24 -0.92 5.86
CA SER A 15 -8.79 -0.81 5.87
C SER A 15 -8.30 -0.66 4.44
N VAL A 16 -7.50 0.39 4.19
CA VAL A 16 -6.96 0.75 2.88
C VAL A 16 -5.44 0.77 2.99
N TYR A 17 -4.75 0.16 2.03
CA TYR A 17 -3.30 0.28 1.90
C TYR A 17 -2.97 1.37 0.91
N VAL A 18 -2.06 2.27 1.29
CA VAL A 18 -1.68 3.45 0.50
C VAL A 18 -0.16 3.49 0.38
N GLY A 19 0.35 3.49 -0.85
CA GLY A 19 1.77 3.71 -1.12
C GLY A 19 2.12 5.20 -1.05
N ALA A 20 3.23 5.52 -0.39
CA ALA A 20 3.91 6.81 -0.49
C ALA A 20 5.20 6.61 -1.28
N GLU A 21 5.07 6.70 -2.60
CA GLU A 21 6.12 6.39 -3.59
C GLU A 21 7.46 7.06 -3.25
N SER A 22 7.48 8.39 -3.06
CA SER A 22 8.72 9.14 -2.80
C SER A 22 9.29 8.98 -1.39
N ALA A 23 8.71 8.12 -0.55
CA ALA A 23 9.13 7.91 0.83
C ALA A 23 9.41 6.43 1.16
N ASP A 24 9.17 5.51 0.23
CA ASP A 24 9.25 4.06 0.46
C ASP A 24 8.46 3.62 1.70
N LEU A 25 7.23 4.11 1.78
CA LEU A 25 6.29 3.71 2.82
C LEU A 25 5.03 3.12 2.21
N MET A 26 4.50 2.11 2.89
CA MET A 26 3.12 1.65 2.77
C MET A 26 2.40 2.01 4.07
N HIS A 27 1.25 2.69 3.95
CA HIS A 27 0.41 3.02 5.08
C HIS A 27 -0.82 2.13 5.10
N ARG A 28 -1.20 1.62 6.27
CA ARG A 28 -2.55 1.11 6.50
C ARG A 28 -3.38 2.22 7.11
N VAL A 29 -4.43 2.59 6.40
CA VAL A 29 -5.35 3.66 6.75
C VAL A 29 -6.70 3.04 7.09
N VAL A 30 -7.30 3.47 8.19
CA VAL A 30 -8.64 3.06 8.61
C VAL A 30 -9.60 4.21 8.34
N LEU A 31 -10.70 3.90 7.65
CA LEU A 31 -11.81 4.81 7.38
C LEU A 31 -13.09 4.22 7.96
N GLY A 32 -13.75 4.92 8.88
CA GLY A 32 -14.97 4.45 9.54
C GLY A 32 -15.83 5.59 10.09
N PRO A 33 -16.81 5.27 10.97
CA PRO A 33 -17.67 6.28 11.60
C PRO A 33 -16.89 7.36 12.35
N ASP A 34 -15.72 7.01 12.88
CA ASP A 34 -14.82 7.91 13.62
C ASP A 34 -13.92 8.76 12.69
N GLY A 35 -14.06 8.62 11.38
CA GLY A 35 -13.28 9.34 10.38
C GLY A 35 -12.12 8.53 9.80
N LEU A 36 -11.07 9.25 9.38
CA LEU A 36 -9.88 8.70 8.72
C LEU A 36 -8.67 8.77 9.65
N ALA A 37 -7.94 7.66 9.81
CA ALA A 37 -6.71 7.63 10.57
C ALA A 37 -5.66 6.73 9.91
N VAL A 38 -4.38 7.12 9.98
CA VAL A 38 -3.26 6.21 9.68
C VAL A 38 -3.09 5.28 10.86
N GLU A 39 -3.43 4.00 10.68
CA GLU A 39 -3.28 2.96 11.69
C GLU A 39 -1.83 2.45 11.74
N ARG A 40 -1.18 2.34 10.58
CA ARG A 40 0.21 1.86 10.50
C ARG A 40 1.00 2.51 9.38
N THR A 41 2.31 2.61 9.60
CA THR A 41 3.32 2.99 8.60
C THR A 41 4.35 1.87 8.51
N ILE A 42 4.60 1.37 7.30
CA ILE A 42 5.43 0.20 7.04
C ILE A 42 6.50 0.62 6.02
N PRO A 43 7.79 0.53 6.35
CA PRO A 43 8.84 0.75 5.36
C PRO A 43 8.81 -0.36 4.31
N VAL A 44 9.02 0.01 3.06
CA VAL A 44 9.13 -0.91 1.93
C VAL A 44 10.44 -0.68 1.19
N GLY A 45 10.78 -1.57 0.26
CA GLY A 45 12.05 -1.56 -0.44
C GLY A 45 13.17 -2.29 0.30
N GLU A 46 14.26 -2.58 -0.40
CA GLU A 46 15.41 -3.34 0.11
C GLU A 46 16.54 -2.42 0.57
N MET A 47 16.69 -1.26 -0.07
CA MET A 47 17.85 -0.39 0.09
C MET A 47 17.47 0.99 0.64
N ALA A 48 17.90 1.30 1.87
CA ALA A 48 17.62 2.60 2.51
C ALA A 48 18.20 3.84 1.78
N VAL A 49 19.08 3.64 0.80
CA VAL A 49 19.74 4.70 0.03
C VAL A 49 19.16 4.88 -1.38
N GLU A 50 18.18 4.06 -1.75
CA GLU A 50 17.46 4.13 -3.01
C GLU A 50 15.98 4.33 -2.71
N ASN A 51 15.29 5.13 -3.53
CA ASN A 51 13.85 5.23 -3.48
C ASN A 51 13.25 4.21 -4.45
N GLU A 52 12.82 3.07 -3.93
CA GLU A 52 12.32 1.96 -4.76
C GLU A 52 10.88 2.18 -5.24
N GLY A 53 10.11 3.01 -4.56
CA GLY A 53 8.83 3.55 -5.02
C GLY A 53 7.72 2.51 -5.08
N PRO A 54 6.94 2.26 -3.99
CA PRO A 54 5.73 1.47 -4.07
C PRO A 54 4.76 2.06 -5.10
N HIS A 55 4.38 1.26 -6.10
CA HIS A 55 3.72 1.76 -7.31
C HIS A 55 2.35 1.10 -7.55
N GLY A 56 2.32 -0.22 -7.77
CA GLY A 56 1.08 -0.99 -7.95
C GLY A 56 0.65 -1.65 -6.64
N PHE A 57 -0.67 -1.80 -6.43
CA PHE A 57 -1.24 -2.50 -5.28
C PHE A 57 -2.42 -3.38 -5.70
N ALA A 58 -2.51 -4.58 -5.13
CA ALA A 58 -3.67 -5.45 -5.23
C ALA A 58 -3.88 -6.23 -3.93
N THR A 59 -5.13 -6.57 -3.62
CA THR A 59 -5.46 -7.43 -2.47
C THR A 59 -5.88 -8.81 -2.96
N SER A 60 -5.49 -9.88 -2.27
CA SER A 60 -5.99 -11.21 -2.62
C SER A 60 -7.53 -11.28 -2.46
N PRO A 61 -8.25 -12.11 -3.24
CA PRO A 61 -9.71 -12.21 -3.15
C PRO A 61 -10.24 -12.63 -1.76
N ASP A 62 -9.43 -13.36 -1.01
CA ASP A 62 -9.73 -13.79 0.36
C ASP A 62 -9.30 -12.75 1.43
N GLY A 63 -8.75 -11.61 1.01
CA GLY A 63 -8.30 -10.52 1.87
C GLY A 63 -7.07 -10.82 2.71
N ARG A 64 -6.43 -11.98 2.54
CA ARG A 64 -5.28 -12.39 3.38
C ARG A 64 -3.97 -11.73 2.99
N TYR A 65 -3.82 -11.26 1.75
CA TYR A 65 -2.56 -10.74 1.25
C TYR A 65 -2.69 -9.40 0.57
N ILE A 66 -1.64 -8.59 0.71
CA ILE A 66 -1.39 -7.39 -0.09
C ILE A 66 -0.24 -7.71 -1.04
N TYR A 67 -0.47 -7.47 -2.31
CA TYR A 67 0.56 -7.46 -3.33
C TYR A 67 0.90 -6.02 -3.65
N MET A 68 2.19 -5.74 -3.78
CA MET A 68 2.70 -4.41 -4.06
C MET A 68 3.85 -4.52 -5.03
N THR A 69 3.95 -3.63 -6.02
CA THR A 69 5.16 -3.52 -6.83
C THR A 69 6.01 -2.34 -6.40
N THR A 70 7.33 -2.46 -6.52
CA THR A 70 8.23 -1.31 -6.56
C THR A 70 8.52 -0.94 -8.01
N GLY A 71 8.48 0.34 -8.35
CA GLY A 71 8.81 0.84 -9.69
C GLY A 71 10.31 0.79 -9.98
N HIS A 72 11.11 0.95 -8.93
CA HIS A 72 12.57 0.93 -8.95
C HIS A 72 13.11 -0.18 -8.02
N GLY A 73 14.43 -0.29 -7.97
CA GLY A 73 15.14 -1.27 -7.16
C GLY A 73 16.47 -1.63 -7.81
N VAL A 74 17.25 -2.46 -7.13
CA VAL A 74 18.48 -3.03 -7.68
C VAL A 74 18.27 -4.55 -7.86
N PRO A 75 18.35 -5.11 -9.08
CA PRO A 75 18.61 -4.43 -10.35
C PRO A 75 17.42 -3.60 -10.88
N ASP A 76 16.18 -4.01 -10.63
CA ASP A 76 14.96 -3.34 -11.10
C ASP A 76 13.79 -3.56 -10.12
N GLY A 77 12.58 -3.16 -10.54
CA GLY A 77 11.34 -3.28 -9.80
C GLY A 77 10.89 -4.71 -9.53
N LYS A 78 10.21 -4.91 -8.40
CA LYS A 78 9.87 -6.24 -7.87
C LYS A 78 8.40 -6.31 -7.45
N LEU A 79 7.87 -7.52 -7.39
CA LEU A 79 6.62 -7.86 -6.72
C LEU A 79 6.90 -8.27 -5.28
N TRP A 80 6.18 -7.65 -4.38
CA TRP A 80 6.20 -7.87 -2.95
C TRP A 80 4.86 -8.45 -2.51
N LYS A 81 4.89 -9.30 -1.49
CA LYS A 81 3.70 -9.90 -0.90
C LYS A 81 3.75 -9.73 0.61
N PHE A 82 2.68 -9.23 1.21
CA PHE A 82 2.54 -9.05 2.65
C PHE A 82 1.30 -9.79 3.16
N GLU A 83 1.36 -10.33 4.37
CA GLU A 83 0.14 -10.73 5.11
C GLU A 83 -0.65 -9.48 5.48
N ALA A 84 -1.91 -9.40 5.08
CA ALA A 84 -2.77 -8.27 5.41
C ALA A 84 -3.07 -8.26 6.93
N GLY A 85 -3.02 -7.09 7.56
CA GLY A 85 -3.34 -6.89 8.97
C GLY A 85 -2.18 -7.19 9.92
N ALA A 86 -1.39 -8.23 9.65
CA ALA A 86 -0.07 -8.39 10.30
C ALA A 86 0.98 -7.48 9.67
N ASP A 87 0.79 -7.12 8.40
CA ASP A 87 1.66 -6.33 7.53
C ASP A 87 3.12 -6.82 7.55
N THR A 88 3.27 -8.14 7.48
CA THR A 88 4.56 -8.82 7.47
C THR A 88 4.88 -9.34 6.07
N LEU A 89 6.12 -9.16 5.63
CA LEU A 89 6.59 -9.64 4.34
C LEU A 89 6.49 -11.18 4.24
N VAL A 90 5.99 -11.66 3.11
CA VAL A 90 5.83 -13.08 2.77
C VAL A 90 6.90 -13.45 1.74
N GLY A 91 8.07 -13.85 2.25
CA GLY A 91 9.18 -14.34 1.44
C GLY A 91 9.95 -13.25 0.68
N GLU A 92 10.87 -13.69 -0.17
CA GLU A 92 11.69 -12.79 -0.99
C GLU A 92 10.87 -12.17 -2.13
N PRO A 93 11.09 -10.88 -2.46
CA PRO A 93 10.40 -10.23 -3.59
C PRO A 93 10.79 -10.83 -4.94
N ILE A 94 9.86 -10.83 -5.89
CA ILE A 94 10.06 -11.40 -7.23
C ILE A 94 10.42 -10.29 -8.21
N LEU A 95 11.58 -10.39 -8.87
CA LEU A 95 11.98 -9.44 -9.91
C LEU A 95 10.99 -9.42 -11.07
N LEU A 96 10.46 -8.23 -11.39
CA LEU A 96 9.55 -8.01 -12.53
C LEU A 96 10.20 -7.20 -13.66
N GLY A 97 11.36 -6.58 -13.42
CA GLY A 97 12.06 -5.79 -14.41
C GLY A 97 11.63 -4.32 -14.37
N TRP A 98 11.60 -3.67 -15.53
CA TRP A 98 11.51 -2.22 -15.63
C TRP A 98 10.12 -1.70 -15.28
N PHE A 99 10.05 -0.99 -14.15
CA PHE A 99 8.93 -0.13 -13.77
C PHE A 99 7.55 -0.82 -13.80
N PRO A 100 7.35 -1.92 -13.03
CA PRO A 100 6.06 -2.59 -12.94
C PRO A 100 5.03 -1.71 -12.22
N ALA A 101 4.09 -1.15 -12.97
CA ALA A 101 3.26 -0.05 -12.49
C ALA A 101 1.83 -0.43 -12.07
N THR A 102 1.24 -1.42 -12.72
CA THR A 102 -0.19 -1.76 -12.60
C THR A 102 -0.37 -3.19 -12.12
N MET A 103 -1.39 -3.42 -11.31
CA MET A 103 -1.83 -4.73 -10.83
C MET A 103 -3.35 -4.84 -10.98
N ASP A 104 -3.82 -6.08 -11.19
CA ASP A 104 -5.23 -6.42 -11.43
C ASP A 104 -5.81 -7.23 -10.26
#